data_AF-A0A9X0AG67-F1
#
_entry.id   AF-A0A9X0AG67-F1
#
_cell.length_a   1.000
_cell.length_b   1.000
_cell.length_c   1.000
_cell.angle_alpha   90.00
_cell.angle_beta   90.00
_cell.angle_gamma   90.00
#
_symmetry.space_group_name_H-M   'P 1'
#
loop_
_entity.id
_entity.type
_entity.pdbx_description
1 polymer ?
#
loop_
_entity_poly.entity_id
_entity_poly.type
_entity_poly.pdbx_seq_one_letter_code
_entity_poly.pdbx_strand_id
1 'polypeptide(L)'
;MNLAFSELSSPFKRGKSATPRRKAVTLHHPEHSFSTTNTPFGTIHLRTITLFFAHDTCKVRITIPLHPSRFLQLCGVRFGLKIVLSKSPGTIEHALRPYTAIPDNAIIFKLFWERRTDAINNLLEKRLASPWDTNSYGETPLMIAALAGRLDTCKFLLRNGADVEARTIVGE
;
A
#
# COMPACT_ATOMS: atom_id res chain seq x y z
N MET A 1 -15.08 49.59 45.72
CA MET A 1 -14.50 48.81 44.59
C MET A 1 -15.19 47.45 44.62
N ASN A 2 -16.38 47.29 44.02
CA ASN A 2 -16.64 46.86 42.62
C ASN A 2 -15.74 45.68 42.19
N LEU A 3 -16.18 44.53 41.65
CA LEU A 3 -17.45 43.84 41.32
C LEU A 3 -16.99 42.38 41.06
N ALA A 4 -17.53 41.34 41.72
CA ALA A 4 -18.55 40.41 41.22
C ALA A 4 -18.24 39.67 39.90
N PHE A 5 -18.19 38.33 39.98
CA PHE A 5 -18.74 37.26 39.09
C PHE A 5 -17.77 36.05 39.11
N SER A 6 -18.01 34.92 39.81
CA SER A 6 -19.11 33.93 39.73
C SER A 6 -19.27 33.41 38.29
N GLU A 7 -18.90 32.16 38.00
CA GLU A 7 -19.78 30.97 37.88
C GLU A 7 -19.05 30.00 36.89
N LEU A 8 -19.14 28.66 36.84
CA LEU A 8 -20.09 27.67 37.34
C LEU A 8 -19.49 26.23 37.18
N SER A 9 -19.87 25.36 38.10
CA SER A 9 -20.13 23.89 38.02
C SER A 9 -19.06 22.89 37.52
N SER A 10 -18.33 22.30 38.48
CA SER A 10 -18.45 20.91 38.99
C SER A 10 -18.46 19.65 38.06
N PRO A 11 -18.07 18.46 38.60
CA PRO A 11 -17.56 17.29 37.87
C PRO A 11 -18.57 16.12 37.76
N PHE A 12 -18.50 15.25 36.73
CA PHE A 12 -19.21 13.95 36.78
C PHE A 12 -18.71 12.86 35.79
N LYS A 13 -18.96 11.61 36.18
CA LYS A 13 -18.38 10.32 35.74
C LYS A 13 -18.98 9.71 34.44
N ARG A 14 -18.13 8.90 33.77
CA ARG A 14 -18.34 7.55 33.18
C ARG A 14 -19.52 7.32 32.19
N GLY A 15 -19.20 7.01 30.93
CA GLY A 15 -20.14 6.45 29.94
C GLY A 15 -19.45 5.55 28.91
N LYS A 16 -19.99 4.34 28.70
CA LYS A 16 -19.56 3.31 27.75
C LYS A 16 -19.94 3.67 26.31
N SER A 17 -19.33 2.95 25.35
CA SER A 17 -19.82 2.70 23.98
C SER A 17 -19.75 3.83 22.95
N ALA A 18 -18.86 3.68 21.95
CA ALA A 18 -19.28 3.68 20.54
C ALA A 18 -18.11 3.23 19.64
N THR A 19 -18.17 1.97 19.22
CA THR A 19 -17.57 1.53 17.95
C THR A 19 -17.90 2.54 16.84
N PRO A 20 -16.95 2.98 15.98
CA PRO A 20 -17.33 3.73 14.80
C PRO A 20 -18.07 2.76 13.90
N ARG A 21 -19.41 2.86 13.89
CA ARG A 21 -20.27 2.23 12.88
C ARG A 21 -19.72 2.68 11.53
N ARG A 22 -19.02 1.79 10.83
CA ARG A 22 -18.86 1.83 9.37
C ARG A 22 -20.28 1.91 8.80
N LYS A 23 -20.81 3.12 8.62
CA LYS A 23 -21.92 3.32 7.69
C LYS A 23 -21.39 2.79 6.37
N ALA A 24 -22.01 1.73 5.86
CA ALA A 24 -21.73 1.21 4.55
C ALA A 24 -21.99 2.35 3.57
N VAL A 25 -20.93 3.05 3.19
CA VAL A 25 -20.96 4.10 2.19
C VAL A 25 -21.27 3.38 0.89
N THR A 26 -22.46 3.65 0.33
CA THR A 26 -22.89 3.06 -0.94
C THR A 26 -21.94 3.57 -2.03
N LEU A 27 -20.95 2.74 -2.37
CA LEU A 27 -20.05 2.95 -3.49
C LEU A 27 -20.87 2.75 -4.77
N HIS A 28 -21.06 3.83 -5.54
CA HIS A 28 -21.39 3.65 -6.95
C HIS A 28 -20.19 3.01 -7.63
N HIS A 29 -20.44 2.12 -8.59
CA HIS A 29 -19.46 1.23 -9.22
C HIS A 29 -18.10 1.94 -9.44
N PRO A 30 -17.01 1.45 -8.81
CA PRO A 30 -15.71 2.09 -8.95
C PRO A 30 -15.23 1.97 -10.40
N GLU A 31 -14.89 3.11 -11.00
CA GLU A 31 -14.28 3.11 -12.33
C GLU A 31 -12.78 2.85 -12.18
N HIS A 32 -12.33 1.81 -12.88
CA HIS A 32 -10.94 1.42 -12.91
C HIS A 32 -10.39 1.63 -14.31
N SER A 33 -9.46 2.58 -14.45
CA SER A 33 -8.70 2.77 -15.67
C SER A 33 -7.24 2.36 -15.43
N PHE A 34 -6.71 1.57 -16.36
CA PHE A 34 -5.34 1.09 -16.34
C PHE A 34 -4.68 1.44 -17.66
N SER A 35 -3.46 1.96 -17.59
CA SER A 35 -2.61 2.17 -18.76
C SER A 35 -1.19 1.76 -18.40
N THR A 36 -0.50 1.10 -19.32
CA THR A 36 0.89 0.69 -19.16
C THR A 36 1.71 1.32 -20.27
N THR A 37 2.79 1.99 -19.92
CA THR A 37 3.71 2.60 -20.88
C THR A 37 5.12 2.10 -20.60
N ASN A 38 5.74 1.49 -21.61
CA ASN A 38 7.14 1.08 -21.54
C ASN A 38 8.02 2.27 -21.87
N THR A 39 8.94 2.59 -20.98
CA THR A 39 9.94 3.64 -21.17
C THR A 39 11.34 3.01 -21.16
N PRO A 40 12.36 3.65 -21.75
CA PRO A 40 13.74 3.15 -21.68
C PRO A 40 14.26 3.02 -20.23
N PHE A 41 13.64 3.75 -19.30
CA PHE A 41 14.00 3.76 -17.88
C PHE A 41 13.21 2.73 -17.05
N GLY A 42 12.21 2.07 -17.62
CA GLY A 42 11.37 1.11 -16.91
C GLY A 42 9.94 1.03 -17.40
N THR A 43 9.16 0.16 -16.79
CA THR A 43 7.71 0.12 -17.02
C THR A 43 7.02 1.10 -16.08
N ILE A 44 6.18 1.96 -16.67
CA ILE A 44 5.33 2.88 -15.94
C ILE A 44 3.90 2.36 -16.06
N HIS A 45 3.31 2.00 -14.93
CA HIS A 45 1.89 1.68 -14.89
C HIS A 45 1.13 2.88 -14.35
N LEU A 46 0.12 3.33 -15.06
CA LEU A 46 -0.80 4.35 -14.60
C LEU A 46 -2.09 3.66 -14.20
N ARG A 47 -2.39 3.66 -12.90
CA ARG A 47 -3.67 3.19 -12.38
C ARG A 47 -4.47 4.37 -11.88
N THR A 48 -5.67 4.54 -12.41
CA THR A 48 -6.62 5.55 -11.95
C THR A 48 -7.87 4.85 -11.42
N ILE A 49 -8.18 5.07 -10.16
CA ILE A 49 -9.40 4.60 -9.50
C ILE A 49 -10.26 5.82 -9.19
N THR A 50 -11.45 5.87 -9.77
CA THR A 50 -12.43 6.92 -9.47
C THR A 50 -13.55 6.30 -8.64
N LEU A 51 -13.71 6.79 -7.41
CA LEU A 51 -14.76 6.37 -6.49
C LEU A 51 -15.83 7.47 -6.45
N PHE A 52 -17.06 7.10 -6.82
CA PHE A 52 -18.23 7.97 -6.73
C PHE A 52 -19.00 7.65 -5.45
N PHE A 53 -19.29 8.69 -4.67
CA PHE A 53 -20.07 8.59 -3.45
C PHE A 53 -21.40 9.35 -3.61
N ALA A 54 -22.44 8.89 -2.92
CA ALA A 54 -23.81 9.39 -3.03
C ALA A 54 -24.04 10.89 -2.71
N HIS A 55 -23.02 11.60 -2.21
CA HIS A 55 -23.07 13.04 -1.92
C HIS A 55 -22.35 13.89 -2.99
N ASP A 56 -22.26 13.43 -4.24
CA ASP A 56 -21.47 14.06 -5.33
C ASP A 56 -19.98 14.24 -5.01
N THR A 57 -19.48 13.59 -3.97
CA THR A 57 -18.05 13.60 -3.66
C THR A 57 -17.35 12.54 -4.49
N CYS A 58 -16.46 12.96 -5.39
CA CYS A 58 -15.59 12.07 -6.14
C CYS A 58 -14.25 11.96 -5.44
N LYS A 59 -13.80 10.73 -5.16
CA LYS A 59 -12.42 10.47 -4.73
C LYS A 59 -11.66 9.80 -5.87
N VAL A 60 -10.67 10.50 -6.40
CA VAL A 60 -9.80 9.96 -7.46
C VAL A 60 -8.48 9.54 -6.83
N ARG A 61 -8.04 8.32 -7.07
CA ARG A 61 -6.74 7.81 -6.65
C ARG A 61 -5.95 7.37 -7.87
N ILE A 62 -4.84 8.05 -8.13
CA ILE A 62 -3.88 7.72 -9.17
C ILE A 62 -2.68 7.05 -8.51
N THR A 63 -2.23 5.93 -9.05
CA THR A 63 -1.06 5.19 -8.55
C THR A 63 -0.14 4.88 -9.72
N ILE A 64 1.12 5.29 -9.59
CA ILE A 64 2.16 5.19 -10.60
C ILE A 64 3.37 4.47 -10.01
N PRO A 65 3.46 3.14 -10.09
CA PRO A 65 4.70 2.42 -9.84
C PRO A 65 5.67 2.62 -11.00
N LEU A 66 6.91 2.95 -10.64
CA LEU A 66 8.06 3.11 -11.53
C LEU A 66 9.05 2.00 -11.16
N HIS A 67 9.06 0.94 -11.97
CA HIS A 67 10.03 -0.13 -11.82
C HIS A 67 11.33 0.22 -12.56
N PRO A 68 12.51 0.07 -11.94
CA PRO A 68 13.77 0.33 -12.63
C PRO A 68 13.97 -0.68 -13.76
N SER A 69 14.35 -0.21 -14.95
CA SER A 69 14.71 -1.08 -16.07
C SER A 69 15.91 -1.97 -15.73
N ARG A 70 16.07 -3.09 -16.44
CA ARG A 70 17.24 -3.98 -16.28
C ARG A 70 18.57 -3.23 -16.43
N PHE A 71 18.62 -2.22 -17.29
CA PHE A 71 19.78 -1.36 -17.45
C PHE A 71 20.10 -0.59 -16.15
N LEU A 72 19.09 0.04 -15.53
CA LEU A 72 19.28 0.76 -14.27
C LEU A 72 19.69 -0.18 -13.13
N GLN A 73 19.13 -1.39 -13.10
CA GLN A 73 19.54 -2.42 -12.14
C GLN A 73 21.00 -2.84 -12.33
N LEU A 74 21.47 -2.94 -13.58
CA LEU A 74 22.87 -3.21 -13.91
C LEU A 74 23.81 -2.06 -13.47
N CYS A 75 23.33 -0.82 -13.55
CA CYS A 75 24.03 0.37 -13.05
C CYS A 75 23.97 0.54 -11.52
N GLY A 76 23.43 -0.44 -10.78
CA GLY A 76 23.37 -0.42 -9.31
C GLY A 76 22.14 0.27 -8.72
N VAL A 77 21.17 0.69 -9.54
CA VAL A 77 19.90 1.26 -9.07
C VAL A 77 18.96 0.14 -8.68
N ARG A 78 18.77 -0.04 -7.37
CA ARG A 78 17.97 -1.13 -6.78
C ARG A 78 16.68 -0.66 -6.13
N PHE A 79 16.25 0.57 -6.37
CA PHE A 79 15.02 1.10 -5.82
C PHE A 79 14.06 1.50 -6.95
N GLY A 80 12.80 1.09 -6.82
CA GLY A 80 11.68 1.60 -7.58
C GLY A 80 10.94 2.67 -6.78
N LEU A 81 10.08 3.42 -7.46
CA LEU A 81 9.31 4.50 -6.84
C LEU A 81 7.83 4.32 -7.12
N LYS A 82 7.02 4.29 -6.08
CA LYS A 82 5.57 4.28 -6.20
C LYS A 82 5.00 5.63 -5.80
N ILE A 83 4.42 6.32 -6.76
CA ILE A 83 3.76 7.62 -6.57
C ILE A 83 2.27 7.35 -6.41
N VAL A 84 1.67 7.81 -5.32
CA VAL A 84 0.22 7.74 -5.08
C VAL A 84 -0.31 9.15 -4.92
N LEU A 85 -1.25 9.52 -5.77
CA LEU A 85 -1.98 10.78 -5.71
C LEU A 85 -3.44 10.46 -5.37
N SER A 86 -3.98 11.13 -4.37
CA SER A 86 -5.35 10.97 -3.88
C SER A 86 -5.98 12.36 -3.87
N LYS A 87 -7.05 12.54 -4.65
CA LYS A 87 -7.82 13.79 -4.71
C LYS A 87 -9.19 13.53 -4.11
N SER A 88 -9.47 14.16 -2.98
CA SER A 88 -10.79 14.25 -2.36
C SER A 88 -11.29 15.71 -2.42
N PRO A 89 -12.60 15.97 -2.30
CA PRO A 89 -13.10 17.35 -2.25
C PRO A 89 -12.39 18.13 -1.13
N GLY A 90 -11.66 19.18 -1.49
CA GLY A 90 -10.95 20.05 -0.56
C GLY A 90 -9.56 19.56 -0.10
N THR A 91 -9.06 18.39 -0.52
CA THR A 91 -7.72 17.91 -0.11
C THR A 91 -7.05 17.09 -1.20
N ILE A 92 -5.78 17.39 -1.45
CA ILE A 92 -4.89 16.60 -2.32
C ILE A 92 -3.88 15.90 -1.42
N GLU A 93 -4.00 14.58 -1.29
CA GLU A 93 -3.02 13.73 -0.62
C GLU A 93 -2.03 13.19 -1.64
N HIS A 94 -0.74 13.24 -1.32
CA HIS A 94 0.30 12.63 -2.12
C HIS A 94 1.18 11.77 -1.23
N ALA A 95 1.59 10.61 -1.73
CA ALA A 95 2.52 9.72 -1.04
C ALA A 95 3.53 9.17 -2.04
N LEU A 96 4.81 9.37 -1.72
CA LEU A 96 5.93 8.77 -2.42
C LEU A 96 6.43 7.60 -1.59
N ARG A 97 6.40 6.40 -2.15
CA ARG A 97 6.85 5.18 -1.49
C ARG A 97 7.99 4.57 -2.30
N PRO A 98 9.24 4.73 -1.86
CA PRO A 98 10.33 3.96 -2.43
C PRO A 98 10.14 2.48 -2.04
N TYR A 99 10.43 1.58 -2.96
CA TYR A 99 10.51 0.14 -2.68
C TYR A 99 11.79 -0.40 -3.30
N THR A 100 12.31 -1.52 -2.79
CA THR A 100 13.54 -2.08 -3.32
C THR A 100 13.25 -3.18 -4.33
N ALA A 101 13.92 -3.09 -5.48
CA ALA A 101 14.01 -4.17 -6.45
C ALA A 101 15.07 -5.15 -5.95
N ILE A 102 14.59 -6.26 -5.41
CA ILE A 102 15.40 -7.35 -4.90
C ILE A 102 15.67 -8.30 -6.08
N PRO A 103 16.92 -8.74 -6.30
CA PRO A 103 17.20 -9.71 -7.36
C PRO A 103 16.55 -11.06 -7.05
N ASP A 104 16.20 -11.81 -8.09
CA ASP A 104 15.44 -13.08 -7.97
C ASP A 104 16.16 -14.14 -7.14
N ASN A 105 17.49 -14.06 -7.07
CA ASN A 105 18.34 -14.94 -6.27
C ASN A 105 18.34 -14.62 -4.76
N ALA A 106 17.63 -13.59 -4.33
CA ALA A 106 17.58 -13.25 -2.93
C ALA A 106 16.93 -14.34 -2.10
N ILE A 107 17.48 -14.54 -0.90
CA ILE A 107 17.09 -15.60 0.03
C ILE A 107 15.59 -15.53 0.34
N ILE A 108 15.01 -14.32 0.43
CA ILE A 108 13.59 -14.16 0.73
C ILE A 108 12.68 -14.84 -0.32
N PHE A 109 12.99 -14.74 -1.61
CA PHE A 109 12.18 -15.36 -2.66
C PHE A 109 12.31 -16.88 -2.67
N LYS A 110 13.49 -17.40 -2.37
CA LYS A 110 13.70 -18.84 -2.17
C LYS A 110 12.91 -19.37 -0.97
N LEU A 111 12.88 -18.62 0.12
CA LEU A 111 12.19 -19.02 1.36
C LEU A 111 10.68 -19.17 1.17
N PHE A 112 10.06 -18.46 0.22
CA PHE A 112 8.64 -18.62 -0.13
C PHE A 112 8.30 -19.98 -0.77
N TRP A 113 9.30 -20.77 -1.17
CA TRP A 113 9.09 -22.15 -1.63
C TRP A 113 9.47 -23.20 -0.57
N GLU A 114 10.40 -22.91 0.34
CA GLU A 114 10.97 -23.87 1.31
C GLU A 114 10.12 -24.22 2.57
N ARG A 115 8.82 -23.95 2.58
CA ARG A 115 7.85 -24.01 3.71
C ARG A 115 8.29 -23.36 5.05
N ARG A 116 9.40 -22.62 5.08
CA ARG A 116 9.96 -21.95 6.27
C ARG A 116 9.34 -20.56 6.48
N THR A 117 8.15 -20.52 7.05
CA THR A 117 7.43 -19.26 7.38
C THR A 117 8.14 -18.44 8.46
N ASP A 118 8.73 -19.11 9.44
CA ASP A 118 9.38 -18.44 10.57
C ASP A 118 10.61 -17.64 10.14
N ALA A 119 11.36 -18.15 9.16
CA ALA A 119 12.48 -17.45 8.56
C ALA A 119 12.02 -16.17 7.85
N ILE A 120 10.93 -16.25 7.07
CA ILE A 120 10.37 -15.08 6.37
C ILE A 120 9.93 -14.02 7.38
N ASN A 121 9.21 -14.43 8.42
CA ASN A 121 8.75 -13.52 9.47
C ASN A 121 9.95 -12.86 10.17
N ASN A 122 10.99 -13.61 10.50
CA ASN A 122 12.20 -13.09 11.14
C ASN A 122 12.94 -12.08 10.23
N LEU A 123 13.02 -12.33 8.91
CA LEU A 123 13.60 -11.38 7.96
C LEU A 123 12.81 -10.07 7.88
N LEU A 124 11.48 -10.15 7.85
CA LEU A 124 10.59 -8.99 7.81
C LEU A 124 10.62 -8.21 9.14
N GLU A 125 10.60 -8.91 10.28
CA GLU A 125 10.71 -8.32 11.61
C GLU A 125 12.04 -7.59 11.81
N LYS A 126 13.15 -8.18 11.35
CA LYS A 126 14.48 -7.55 11.36
C LYS A 126 14.63 -6.41 10.37
N ARG A 127 13.59 -6.07 9.60
CA ARG A 127 13.61 -5.07 8.51
C ARG A 127 14.70 -5.31 7.46
N LEU A 128 15.11 -6.57 7.31
CA LEU A 128 16.04 -6.99 6.25
C LEU A 128 15.32 -7.15 4.90
N ALA A 129 13.99 -7.19 4.93
CA ALA A 129 13.13 -7.13 3.77
C ALA A 129 11.85 -6.34 4.10
N SER A 130 11.25 -5.75 3.08
CA SER A 130 10.02 -4.96 3.16
C SER A 130 8.87 -5.69 2.47
N PRO A 131 7.63 -5.50 2.93
CA PRO A 131 6.45 -6.10 2.31
C PRO A 131 6.13 -5.52 0.92
N TRP A 132 6.79 -4.42 0.54
CA TRP A 132 6.62 -3.73 -0.74
C TRP A 132 7.73 -4.01 -1.74
N ASP A 133 8.76 -4.76 -1.35
CA ASP A 133 9.86 -5.08 -2.24
C ASP A 133 9.35 -5.88 -3.44
N THR A 134 10.10 -5.88 -4.53
CA THR A 134 9.69 -6.60 -5.74
C THR A 134 10.85 -7.34 -6.37
N ASN A 135 10.57 -8.47 -6.99
CA ASN A 135 11.57 -9.19 -7.78
C ASN A 135 11.80 -8.54 -9.16
N SER A 136 12.60 -9.17 -10.02
CA SER A 136 12.90 -8.65 -11.37
C SER A 136 11.67 -8.63 -12.29
N TYR A 137 10.63 -9.39 -11.96
CA TYR A 137 9.32 -9.42 -12.63
C TYR A 137 8.32 -8.42 -12.02
N GLY A 138 8.72 -7.65 -11.00
CA GLY A 138 7.82 -6.75 -10.29
C GLY A 138 6.85 -7.45 -9.34
N GLU A 139 7.03 -8.74 -9.07
CA GLU A 139 6.20 -9.48 -8.14
C GLU A 139 6.52 -9.07 -6.70
N THR A 140 5.47 -8.77 -5.94
CA THR A 140 5.58 -8.47 -4.51
C THR A 140 5.70 -9.76 -3.68
N PRO A 141 6.27 -9.70 -2.46
CA PRO A 141 6.24 -10.80 -1.50
C PRO A 141 4.86 -11.40 -1.30
N LEU A 142 3.81 -10.57 -1.37
CA LEU A 142 2.43 -11.01 -1.24
C LEU A 142 1.98 -11.89 -2.41
N MET A 143 2.35 -11.53 -3.65
CA MET A 143 2.07 -12.34 -4.84
C MET A 143 2.75 -13.70 -4.76
N ILE A 144 4.04 -13.71 -4.41
CA ILE A 144 4.82 -14.95 -4.32
C ILE A 144 4.31 -15.84 -3.18
N ALA A 145 3.95 -15.23 -2.03
CA ALA A 145 3.31 -15.95 -0.94
C ALA A 145 1.95 -16.56 -1.34
N ALA A 146 1.15 -15.84 -2.14
CA ALA A 146 -0.12 -16.31 -2.65
C ALA A 146 0.06 -17.46 -3.66
N LEU A 147 1.03 -17.33 -4.58
CA LEU A 147 1.41 -18.39 -5.53
C LEU A 147 1.90 -19.65 -4.81
N ALA A 148 2.66 -19.50 -3.74
CA ALA A 148 3.13 -20.60 -2.92
C ALA A 148 2.05 -21.17 -1.97
N GLY A 149 0.82 -20.63 -1.97
CA GLY A 149 -0.29 -21.09 -1.14
C GLY A 149 -0.11 -20.83 0.37
N ARG A 150 0.72 -19.85 0.74
CA ARG A 150 1.09 -19.60 2.15
C ARG A 150 0.22 -18.55 2.81
N LEU A 151 -0.93 -19.00 3.30
CA LEU A 151 -1.94 -18.14 3.88
C LEU A 151 -1.45 -17.36 5.13
N ASP A 152 -0.61 -17.96 5.98
CA ASP A 152 -0.09 -17.29 7.18
C ASP A 152 0.87 -16.15 6.84
N THR A 153 1.75 -16.35 5.87
CA THR A 153 2.63 -15.26 5.38
C THR A 153 1.85 -14.17 4.66
N CYS A 154 0.80 -14.53 3.90
CA CYS A 154 -0.08 -13.53 3.30
C CYS A 154 -0.74 -12.66 4.37
N LYS A 155 -1.32 -13.28 5.42
CA LYS A 155 -1.91 -12.55 6.56
C LYS A 155 -0.88 -11.64 7.22
N PHE A 156 0.34 -12.11 7.41
CA PHE A 156 1.41 -11.32 8.02
C PHE A 156 1.80 -10.11 7.15
N LEU A 157 1.99 -10.31 5.85
CA LEU A 157 2.30 -9.24 4.90
C LEU A 157 1.18 -8.20 4.83
N LEU A 158 -0.07 -8.63 4.82
CA LEU A 158 -1.24 -7.75 4.84
C LEU A 158 -1.33 -6.92 6.12
N ARG A 159 -1.06 -7.54 7.28
CA ARG A 159 -0.97 -6.81 8.56
C ARG A 159 0.13 -5.76 8.56
N ASN A 160 1.22 -6.00 7.82
CA ASN A 160 2.32 -5.06 7.63
C ASN A 160 2.08 -4.06 6.48
N GLY A 161 0.87 -4.00 5.92
CA GLY A 161 0.50 -3.01 4.91
C GLY A 161 0.98 -3.32 3.49
N ALA A 162 1.22 -4.60 3.18
CA ALA A 162 1.41 -5.05 1.80
C ALA A 162 0.20 -4.64 0.95
N ASP A 163 0.47 -4.26 -0.30
CA ASP A 163 -0.58 -3.84 -1.22
C ASP A 163 -1.18 -5.07 -1.92
N VAL A 164 -2.46 -5.35 -1.64
CA VAL A 164 -3.24 -6.44 -2.28
C VAL A 164 -3.37 -6.20 -3.78
N GLU A 165 -3.42 -4.92 -4.15
CA GLU A 165 -3.73 -4.44 -5.47
C GLU A 165 -2.48 -4.14 -6.30
N ALA A 166 -1.32 -4.60 -5.81
CA ALA A 166 -0.09 -4.57 -6.58
C ALA A 166 -0.24 -5.40 -7.86
N ARG A 167 0.50 -5.03 -8.90
CA ARG A 167 0.56 -5.74 -10.18
C ARG A 167 2.02 -5.91 -10.59
N THR A 168 2.28 -6.95 -11.36
CA THR A 168 3.61 -7.21 -11.92
C THR A 168 3.93 -6.21 -13.04
N ILE A 169 5.16 -6.23 -13.56
CA ILE A 169 5.53 -5.42 -14.74
C ILE A 169 4.69 -5.75 -15.98
N VAL A 170 4.04 -6.92 -16.01
CA VAL A 170 3.23 -7.40 -17.13
C VAL A 170 1.77 -6.94 -16.99
N GLY A 171 1.37 -6.45 -15.80
CA GLY A 171 0.02 -5.95 -15.53
C GLY A 171 -0.98 -7.00 -15.05
N GLU A 172 -0.49 -8.19 -14.70
CA GLU A 172 -1.23 -9.30 -14.08
C GLU A 172 -1.55 -9.02 -12.60
#